data_AF-A0AAE0JQ07-F1
#
_entry.id   AF-A0AAE0JQ07-F1
#
_cell.length_a   1.000
_cell.length_b   1.000
_cell.length_c   1.000
_cell.angle_alpha   90.00
_cell.angle_beta   90.00
_cell.angle_gamma   90.00
#
_symmetry.space_group_name_H-M   'P 1'
#
loop_
_entity.id
_entity.type
_entity.pdbx_description
1 polymer ?
#
loop_
_entity_poly.entity_id
_entity_poly.type
_entity_poly.pdbx_seq_one_letter_code
_entity_poly.pdbx_strand_id
1 'polypeptide(L)'
;MEGSWLLFETTDSIIEVLWDIALAFFVIRISFYYFLLTFLSSILLSYLAYAELLPITTFAHFLSTSTSDPLNNHILLLTILLTITSATWAHLILRHYEVPRVAHFRLAICSMALAFMVSAEMVVAFALYEEGFGGWVWEEMKSVAGVAWGGWMVMYAVMPVLLMGVERRMEEEREARGTLGLGYHRGGTVLHKLPTINEEKAMM
;
A
#
# COMPACT_ATOMS: atom_id res chain seq x y z
N MET A 1 38.90 -19.93 -32.69
CA MET A 1 38.23 -18.72 -32.15
C MET A 1 37.00 -19.16 -31.34
N GLU A 2 37.17 -20.07 -30.36
CA GLU A 2 36.05 -20.68 -29.63
C GLU A 2 35.92 -20.17 -28.19
N GLY A 3 36.94 -19.48 -27.66
CA GLY A 3 36.96 -19.00 -26.27
C GLY A 3 36.15 -17.72 -26.00
N SER A 4 35.77 -16.96 -27.02
CA SER A 4 35.03 -15.70 -26.84
C SER A 4 33.53 -15.93 -26.58
N TRP A 5 32.95 -17.01 -27.11
CA TRP A 5 31.51 -17.28 -26.97
C TRP A 5 31.12 -17.64 -25.53
N LEU A 6 31.96 -18.44 -24.87
CA LEU A 6 31.82 -18.83 -23.47
C LEU A 6 31.88 -17.63 -22.50
N LEU A 7 32.66 -16.61 -22.83
CA LEU A 7 32.79 -15.37 -22.05
C LEU A 7 31.55 -14.47 -22.16
N PHE A 8 30.89 -14.42 -23.33
CA PHE A 8 29.65 -13.64 -23.48
C PHE A 8 28.47 -14.31 -22.78
N GLU A 9 28.39 -15.64 -22.81
CA GLU A 9 27.34 -16.38 -22.10
C GLU A 9 27.50 -16.31 -20.57
N THR A 10 28.75 -16.33 -20.07
CA THR A 10 29.01 -16.03 -18.65
C THR A 10 28.77 -14.56 -18.31
N THR A 11 29.06 -13.63 -19.21
CA THR A 11 28.84 -12.20 -18.95
C THR A 11 27.35 -11.86 -18.86
N ASP A 12 26.50 -12.39 -19.75
CA ASP A 12 25.04 -12.23 -19.67
C ASP A 12 24.48 -12.85 -18.40
N SER A 13 24.92 -14.05 -18.04
CA SER A 13 24.52 -14.71 -16.79
C SER A 13 24.96 -13.92 -15.54
N ILE A 14 26.16 -13.34 -15.54
CA ILE A 14 26.65 -12.49 -14.43
C ILE A 14 25.83 -11.19 -14.35
N ILE A 15 25.47 -10.59 -15.48
CA ILE A 15 24.64 -9.38 -15.53
C ILE A 15 23.23 -9.65 -14.97
N GLU A 16 22.63 -10.80 -15.33
CA GLU A 16 21.33 -11.22 -14.80
C GLU A 16 21.37 -11.37 -13.27
N VAL A 17 22.40 -12.05 -12.74
CA VAL A 17 22.58 -12.21 -11.29
C VAL A 17 22.81 -10.87 -10.60
N LEU A 18 23.61 -9.97 -11.18
CA LEU A 18 23.82 -8.61 -10.66
C LEU A 18 22.52 -7.81 -10.63
N TRP A 19 21.67 -7.97 -11.64
CA TRP A 19 20.37 -7.31 -11.72
C TRP A 19 19.41 -7.82 -10.66
N ASP A 20 19.35 -9.14 -10.43
CA ASP A 20 18.54 -9.74 -9.37
C ASP A 20 18.99 -9.27 -7.98
N ILE A 21 20.30 -9.22 -7.74
CA ILE A 21 20.86 -8.70 -6.48
C ILE A 21 20.51 -7.22 -6.31
N ALA A 22 20.66 -6.41 -7.35
CA ALA A 22 20.32 -4.99 -7.30
C ALA A 22 18.82 -4.77 -7.01
N LEU A 23 17.96 -5.57 -7.64
CA LEU A 23 16.52 -5.55 -7.41
C LEU A 23 16.19 -5.98 -5.99
N ALA A 24 16.83 -7.02 -5.46
CA ALA A 24 16.67 -7.46 -4.08
C ALA A 24 17.06 -6.35 -3.08
N PHE A 25 18.21 -5.69 -3.26
CA PHE A 25 18.61 -4.57 -2.41
C PHE A 25 17.64 -3.40 -2.48
N PHE A 26 17.10 -3.10 -3.66
CA PHE A 26 16.09 -2.05 -3.83
C PHE A 26 14.81 -2.39 -3.06
N VAL A 27 14.32 -3.63 -3.17
CA VAL A 27 13.16 -4.12 -2.42
C VAL A 27 13.41 -4.03 -0.92
N ILE A 28 14.54 -4.54 -0.43
CA ILE A 28 14.90 -4.50 0.99
C ILE A 28 14.91 -3.06 1.51
N ARG A 29 15.51 -2.13 0.78
CA ARG A 29 15.62 -0.72 1.17
C ARG A 29 14.26 -0.05 1.32
N ILE A 30 13.37 -0.22 0.34
CA ILE A 30 12.02 0.37 0.39
C ILE A 30 11.20 -0.28 1.50
N SER A 31 11.30 -1.60 1.64
CA SER A 31 10.63 -2.36 2.71
C SER A 31 11.07 -1.86 4.08
N PHE A 32 12.36 -1.57 4.25
CA PHE A 32 12.91 -1.06 5.50
C PHE A 32 12.38 0.33 5.85
N TYR A 33 12.29 1.26 4.88
CA TYR A 33 11.69 2.57 5.13
C TYR A 33 10.20 2.46 5.48
N TYR A 34 9.47 1.58 4.80
CA TYR A 34 8.05 1.34 5.10
C TYR A 34 7.87 0.77 6.50
N PHE A 35 8.63 -0.27 6.83
CA PHE A 35 8.69 -0.85 8.17
C PHE A 35 8.97 0.23 9.22
N LEU A 36 10.06 1.00 9.06
CA LEU A 36 10.48 2.01 10.04
C LEU A 36 9.40 3.07 10.28
N LEU A 37 8.79 3.60 9.22
CA LEU A 37 7.72 4.60 9.34
C LEU A 37 6.49 4.02 10.07
N THR A 38 6.12 2.79 9.73
CA THR A 38 4.96 2.13 10.34
C THR A 38 5.21 1.75 11.80
N PHE A 39 6.41 1.27 12.12
CA PHE A 39 6.83 0.95 13.48
C PHE A 39 6.97 2.18 14.37
N LEU A 40 7.56 3.28 13.85
CA LEU A 40 7.62 4.53 14.61
C LEU A 40 6.22 5.09 14.85
N SER A 41 5.33 4.99 13.86
CA SER A 41 3.95 5.42 14.01
C SER A 41 3.17 4.55 15.00
N SER A 42 3.41 3.23 15.04
CA SER A 42 2.77 2.35 16.02
C SER A 42 3.23 2.68 17.44
N ILE A 43 4.53 2.88 17.65
CA ILE A 43 5.07 3.33 18.96
C ILE A 43 4.45 4.67 19.36
N LEU A 44 4.41 5.64 18.44
CA LEU A 44 3.82 6.95 18.72
C LEU A 44 2.34 6.83 19.09
N LEU A 45 1.56 6.04 18.35
CA LEU A 45 0.14 5.78 18.64
C LEU A 45 -0.04 5.11 20.01
N SER A 46 0.75 4.08 20.29
CA SER A 46 0.71 3.35 21.56
C SER A 46 1.06 4.26 22.73
N TYR A 47 2.07 5.13 22.57
CA TYR A 47 2.42 6.13 23.57
C TYR A 47 1.30 7.14 23.80
N LEU A 48 0.69 7.63 22.71
CA LEU A 48 -0.40 8.61 22.80
C LEU A 48 -1.67 8.03 23.42
N ALA A 49 -1.94 6.73 23.16
CA ALA A 49 -3.02 5.99 23.79
C ALA A 49 -2.76 5.76 25.28
N TYR A 50 -1.54 5.38 25.65
CA TYR A 50 -1.13 5.23 27.04
C TYR A 50 -1.23 6.55 27.83
N ALA A 51 -0.86 7.67 27.20
CA ALA A 51 -0.88 8.97 27.83
C ALA A 51 -2.29 9.61 27.88
N GLU A 52 -3.35 8.89 27.46
CA GLU A 52 -4.75 9.33 27.42
C GLU A 52 -4.99 10.64 26.64
N LEU A 53 -4.02 11.10 25.84
CA LEU A 53 -4.14 12.34 25.05
C LEU A 53 -5.12 12.22 23.88
N LEU A 54 -5.48 11.00 23.51
CA LEU A 54 -6.51 10.75 22.52
C LEU A 54 -7.88 10.68 23.22
N PRO A 55 -8.86 11.53 22.85
CA PRO A 55 -10.24 11.39 23.29
C PRO A 55 -10.88 10.19 22.58
N ILE A 56 -10.43 8.98 22.90
CA ILE A 56 -10.89 7.71 22.32
C ILE A 56 -12.35 7.47 22.68
N THR A 57 -12.79 7.98 23.83
CA THR A 57 -14.16 7.85 24.35
C THR A 57 -15.22 8.51 23.47
N THR A 58 -14.93 9.63 22.81
CA THR A 58 -15.91 10.34 21.97
C THR A 58 -16.05 9.74 20.58
N PHE A 59 -14.94 9.29 19.98
CA PHE A 59 -14.93 8.69 18.65
C PHE A 59 -15.38 7.22 18.67
N ALA A 60 -15.06 6.49 19.75
CA ALA A 60 -15.62 5.16 20.01
C ALA A 60 -17.15 5.22 20.09
N HIS A 61 -17.72 6.17 20.83
CA HIS A 61 -19.19 6.31 20.91
C HIS A 61 -19.86 6.52 19.53
N PHE A 62 -19.17 7.11 18.56
CA PHE A 62 -19.70 7.33 17.21
C PHE A 62 -19.67 6.06 16.33
N LEU A 63 -18.71 5.16 16.57
CA LEU A 63 -18.58 3.87 15.87
C LEU A 63 -19.30 2.71 16.60
N SER A 64 -19.56 2.83 17.90
CA SER A 64 -19.99 1.75 18.79
C SER A 64 -21.51 1.64 19.00
N THR A 65 -22.36 2.05 18.06
CA THR A 65 -23.81 1.82 18.12
C THR A 65 -24.19 0.32 18.17
N SER A 66 -23.23 -0.63 18.17
CA SER A 66 -23.49 -2.06 18.07
C SER A 66 -22.79 -3.00 19.06
N THR A 67 -21.84 -2.60 19.92
CA THR A 67 -21.21 -3.57 20.87
C THR A 67 -20.78 -2.95 22.21
N SER A 68 -21.09 -3.66 23.31
CA SER A 68 -21.26 -3.17 24.68
C SER A 68 -20.00 -3.07 25.55
N ASP A 69 -18.79 -3.34 25.03
CA ASP A 69 -17.58 -3.41 25.86
C ASP A 69 -16.59 -2.28 25.57
N PRO A 70 -16.26 -1.42 26.55
CA PRO A 70 -15.39 -0.26 26.33
C PRO A 70 -13.97 -0.65 25.92
N LEU A 71 -13.43 -1.77 26.41
CA LEU A 71 -12.07 -2.23 26.10
C LEU A 71 -11.92 -2.69 24.64
N ASN A 72 -12.92 -3.39 24.10
CA ASN A 72 -12.92 -3.80 22.69
C ASN A 72 -12.99 -2.60 21.74
N ASN A 73 -13.70 -1.53 22.13
CA ASN A 73 -13.81 -0.33 21.33
C ASN A 73 -12.47 0.45 21.22
N HIS A 74 -11.63 0.42 22.26
CA HIS A 74 -10.29 1.03 22.22
C HIS A 74 -9.36 0.27 21.28
N ILE A 75 -9.39 -1.07 21.32
CA ILE A 75 -8.59 -1.93 20.43
C ILE A 75 -9.01 -1.73 18.97
N LEU A 76 -10.32 -1.72 18.68
CA LEU A 76 -10.84 -1.48 17.33
C LEU A 76 -10.45 -0.09 16.80
N LEU A 77 -10.55 0.96 17.61
CA LEU A 77 -10.18 2.30 17.18
C LEU A 77 -8.67 2.41 16.89
N LEU A 78 -7.83 1.83 17.75
CA LEU A 78 -6.38 1.80 17.52
C LEU A 78 -6.03 1.06 16.24
N THR A 79 -6.61 -0.12 16.00
CA THR A 79 -6.37 -0.86 14.75
C THR A 79 -6.81 -0.06 13.52
N ILE A 80 -7.96 0.61 13.56
CA ILE A 80 -8.40 1.49 12.46
C ILE A 80 -7.40 2.63 12.23
N LEU A 81 -6.98 3.34 13.29
CA LEU A 81 -6.01 4.43 13.16
C LEU A 81 -4.70 3.93 12.56
N LEU A 82 -4.24 2.76 12.98
CA LEU A 82 -3.00 2.14 12.52
C LEU A 82 -3.10 1.66 11.06
N THR A 83 -4.26 1.17 10.64
CA THR A 83 -4.50 0.88 9.21
C THR A 83 -4.47 2.16 8.36
N ILE A 84 -5.09 3.26 8.81
CA ILE A 84 -5.11 4.54 8.08
C ILE A 84 -3.70 5.13 7.95
N THR A 85 -2.93 5.14 9.05
CA THR A 85 -1.54 5.63 9.01
C THR A 85 -0.69 4.75 8.09
N SER A 86 -0.81 3.42 8.19
CA SER A 86 -0.09 2.49 7.32
C SER A 86 -0.45 2.67 5.83
N ALA A 87 -1.70 2.97 5.52
CA ALA A 87 -2.16 3.25 4.16
C ALA A 87 -1.57 4.55 3.62
N THR A 88 -1.52 5.58 4.47
CA THR A 88 -0.96 6.89 4.12
C THR A 88 0.53 6.78 3.84
N TRP A 89 1.27 6.04 4.69
CA TRP A 89 2.69 5.77 4.47
C TRP A 89 2.94 4.94 3.23
N ALA A 90 2.13 3.90 2.98
CA ALA A 90 2.22 3.11 1.76
C ALA A 90 2.04 4.01 0.52
N HIS A 91 1.01 4.86 0.49
CA HIS A 91 0.78 5.76 -0.63
C HIS A 91 1.92 6.77 -0.83
N LEU A 92 2.46 7.32 0.26
CA LEU A 92 3.57 8.29 0.21
C LEU A 92 4.85 7.65 -0.35
N ILE A 93 5.20 6.44 0.11
CA ILE A 93 6.39 5.72 -0.34
C ILE A 93 6.23 5.28 -1.80
N LEU A 94 5.07 4.75 -2.18
CA LEU A 94 4.79 4.34 -3.56
C LEU A 94 4.90 5.53 -4.53
N ARG A 95 4.42 6.71 -4.11
CA ARG A 95 4.51 7.94 -4.90
C ARG A 95 5.94 8.48 -4.98
N HIS A 96 6.70 8.42 -3.89
CA HIS A 96 8.06 8.96 -3.86
C HIS A 96 9.07 8.10 -4.62
N TYR A 97 8.94 6.78 -4.53
CA TYR A 97 9.85 5.83 -5.19
C TYR A 97 9.40 5.41 -6.59
N GLU A 98 8.32 6.01 -7.12
CA GLU A 98 7.74 5.73 -8.44
C GLU A 98 7.63 4.22 -8.72
N VAL A 99 7.20 3.46 -7.69
CA VAL A 99 7.23 2.00 -7.74
C VAL A 99 6.34 1.50 -8.88
N PRO A 100 6.86 0.67 -9.79
CA PRO A 100 6.10 0.20 -10.95
C PRO A 100 4.81 -0.46 -10.49
N ARG A 101 3.72 -0.24 -11.26
CA ARG A 101 2.37 -0.73 -10.97
C ARG A 101 2.24 -2.23 -11.26
N VAL A 102 3.14 -3.05 -10.71
CA VAL A 102 3.15 -4.51 -10.84
C VAL A 102 2.80 -5.09 -9.48
N ALA A 103 1.73 -5.88 -9.42
CA ALA A 103 1.17 -6.41 -8.16
C ALA A 103 2.18 -7.28 -7.40
N HIS A 104 2.91 -8.15 -8.12
CA HIS A 104 3.92 -9.05 -7.53
C HIS A 104 5.08 -8.30 -6.88
N PHE A 105 5.50 -7.19 -7.48
CA PHE A 105 6.61 -6.38 -6.95
C PHE A 105 6.22 -5.67 -5.66
N ARG A 106 5.00 -5.11 -5.60
CA ARG A 106 4.46 -4.51 -4.37
C ARG A 106 4.25 -5.55 -3.27
N LEU A 107 3.77 -6.74 -3.61
CA LEU A 107 3.66 -7.86 -2.66
C LEU A 107 5.01 -8.28 -2.09
N ALA A 108 6.07 -8.33 -2.90
CA ALA A 108 7.40 -8.67 -2.43
C ALA A 108 7.92 -7.65 -1.39
N ILE A 109 7.73 -6.35 -1.65
CA ILE A 109 8.08 -5.27 -0.72
C ILE A 109 7.29 -5.41 0.59
N CYS A 110 5.98 -5.63 0.50
CA CYS A 110 5.13 -5.77 1.68
C CYS A 110 5.43 -7.03 2.49
N SER A 111 5.73 -8.14 1.81
CA SER A 111 6.13 -9.40 2.45
C SER A 111 7.45 -9.24 3.21
N MET A 112 8.41 -8.52 2.64
CA MET A 112 9.68 -8.23 3.33
C MET A 112 9.47 -7.27 4.52
N ALA A 113 8.62 -6.26 4.37
CA ALA A 113 8.27 -5.37 5.47
C ALA A 113 7.54 -6.09 6.61
N LEU A 114 6.65 -7.04 6.28
CA LEU A 114 5.99 -7.93 7.25
C LEU A 114 7.04 -8.75 8.01
N ALA A 115 8.01 -9.34 7.29
CA ALA A 115 9.08 -10.11 7.92
C ALA A 115 9.90 -9.26 8.91
N PHE A 116 10.22 -8.01 8.55
CA PHE A 116 10.86 -7.07 9.49
C PHE A 116 9.98 -6.77 10.71
N MET A 117 8.68 -6.54 10.50
CA MET A 117 7.74 -6.28 11.59
C MET A 117 7.62 -7.46 12.55
N VAL A 118 7.49 -8.68 12.04
CA VAL A 118 7.45 -9.91 12.86
C VAL A 118 8.77 -10.10 13.61
N SER A 119 9.91 -9.81 12.97
CA SER A 119 11.20 -9.90 13.64
C SER A 119 11.34 -8.89 14.78
N ALA A 120 10.84 -7.66 14.60
CA ALA A 120 10.85 -6.62 15.62
C ALA A 120 9.96 -7.01 16.80
N GLU A 121 8.75 -7.50 16.53
CA GLU A 121 7.84 -8.01 17.56
C GLU A 121 8.42 -9.19 18.32
N MET A 122 9.13 -10.10 17.64
CA MET A 122 9.79 -11.23 18.28
C MET A 122 10.88 -10.74 19.25
N VAL A 123 11.67 -9.73 18.86
CA VAL A 123 12.67 -9.11 19.75
C VAL A 123 12.01 -8.46 20.97
N VAL A 124 10.91 -7.72 20.77
CA VAL A 124 10.14 -7.10 21.86
C VAL A 124 9.56 -8.15 22.80
N ALA A 125 8.99 -9.22 22.25
CA ALA A 125 8.43 -10.33 23.02
C ALA A 125 9.51 -11.05 23.85
N PHE A 126 10.71 -11.26 23.30
CA PHE A 126 11.82 -11.82 24.06
C PHE A 126 12.29 -10.89 25.20
N ALA A 127 12.41 -9.59 24.94
CA ALA A 127 12.77 -8.62 25.98
C ALA A 127 11.75 -8.61 27.14
N LEU A 128 10.45 -8.62 26.81
CA LEU A 128 9.37 -8.68 27.80
C LEU A 128 9.34 -10.01 28.57
N TYR A 129 9.73 -11.11 27.92
CA TYR A 129 9.82 -12.42 28.55
C TYR A 129 10.93 -12.44 29.61
N GLU A 130 12.10 -11.85 29.33
CA GLU A 130 13.20 -11.75 30.29
C GLU A 130 12.85 -10.88 31.50
N GLU A 131 12.04 -9.83 31.32
CA GLU A 131 11.55 -8.97 32.41
C GLU A 131 10.45 -9.63 33.27
N GLY A 132 10.04 -10.86 32.95
CA GLY A 132 9.06 -11.63 33.73
C GLY A 132 7.60 -11.42 33.31
N PHE A 133 7.34 -10.67 32.24
CA PHE A 133 5.99 -10.46 31.69
C PHE A 133 5.53 -11.58 30.72
N GLY A 134 6.28 -12.68 30.63
CA GLY A 134 5.99 -13.77 29.69
C GLY A 134 4.59 -14.39 29.81
N GLY A 135 4.03 -14.42 31.03
CA GLY A 135 2.64 -14.89 31.26
C GLY A 135 1.61 -13.95 30.62
N TRP A 136 1.81 -12.64 30.77
CA TRP A 136 0.93 -11.62 30.20
C TRP A 136 0.97 -11.64 28.67
N VAL A 137 2.15 -11.77 28.06
CA VAL A 137 2.31 -11.87 26.60
C VAL A 137 1.54 -13.07 26.02
N TRP A 138 1.62 -14.23 26.67
CA TRP A 138 0.93 -15.44 26.19
C TRP A 138 -0.60 -15.36 26.33
N GLU A 139 -1.07 -14.67 27.37
CA GLU A 139 -2.49 -14.46 27.63
C GLU A 139 -3.08 -13.40 26.69
N GLU A 140 -2.35 -12.31 26.45
CA GLU A 140 -2.68 -11.27 25.47
C GLU A 140 -2.75 -11.83 24.04
N MET A 141 -1.81 -12.72 23.68
CA MET A 141 -1.75 -13.36 22.36
C MET A 141 -2.91 -14.34 22.11
N LYS A 142 -3.48 -14.94 23.16
CA LYS A 142 -4.71 -15.76 23.09
C LYS A 142 -6.00 -14.93 23.13
N SER A 143 -5.91 -13.68 23.57
CA SER A 143 -7.05 -12.79 23.72
C SER A 143 -7.51 -12.20 22.39
N VAL A 144 -8.59 -11.40 22.44
CA VAL A 144 -9.09 -10.60 21.33
C VAL A 144 -8.01 -9.64 20.79
N ALA A 145 -7.09 -9.17 21.64
CA ALA A 145 -5.96 -8.33 21.23
C ALA A 145 -4.99 -9.07 20.30
N GLY A 146 -4.68 -10.35 20.58
CA GLY A 146 -3.84 -11.17 19.71
C GLY A 146 -4.47 -11.43 18.33
N VAL A 147 -5.80 -11.65 18.29
CA VAL A 147 -6.54 -11.79 17.03
C VAL A 147 -6.57 -10.48 16.24
N ALA A 148 -6.83 -9.35 16.92
CA ALA A 148 -6.84 -8.03 16.30
C ALA A 148 -5.45 -7.65 15.76
N TRP A 149 -4.39 -8.00 16.50
CA TRP A 149 -3.00 -7.80 16.10
C TRP A 149 -2.62 -8.64 14.88
N GLY A 150 -2.92 -9.94 14.90
CA GLY A 150 -2.69 -10.83 13.76
C GLY A 150 -3.49 -10.39 12.52
N GLY A 151 -4.75 -9.97 12.71
CA GLY A 151 -5.57 -9.40 11.65
C GLY A 151 -4.98 -8.11 11.07
N TRP A 152 -4.44 -7.24 11.92
CA TRP A 152 -3.75 -6.03 11.49
C TRP A 152 -2.48 -6.34 10.68
N MET A 153 -1.67 -7.33 11.06
CA MET A 153 -0.49 -7.74 10.29
C MET A 153 -0.84 -8.26 8.89
N VAL A 154 -1.92 -9.02 8.77
CA VAL A 154 -2.41 -9.49 7.45
C VAL A 154 -2.87 -8.29 6.61
N MET A 155 -3.63 -7.37 7.21
CA MET A 155 -4.09 -6.16 6.51
C MET A 155 -2.90 -5.29 6.08
N TYR A 156 -1.90 -5.11 6.94
CA TYR A 156 -0.66 -4.39 6.65
C TYR A 156 0.06 -4.96 5.42
N ALA A 157 0.17 -6.28 5.32
CA ALA A 157 0.83 -6.95 4.21
C ALA A 157 0.10 -6.79 2.88
N VAL A 158 -1.24 -6.78 2.91
CA VAL A 158 -2.08 -6.77 1.70
C VAL A 158 -2.49 -5.34 1.31
N MET A 159 -2.32 -4.35 2.19
CA MET A 159 -2.79 -2.96 2.01
C MET A 159 -2.36 -2.32 0.68
N PRO A 160 -1.08 -2.42 0.25
CA PRO A 160 -0.64 -1.74 -0.98
C PRO A 160 -1.16 -2.41 -2.26
N VAL A 161 -1.56 -3.68 -2.17
CA VAL A 161 -2.24 -4.41 -3.26
C VAL A 161 -3.71 -4.00 -3.33
N LEU A 162 -4.37 -3.85 -2.19
CA LEU A 162 -5.75 -3.35 -2.13
C LEU A 162 -5.85 -1.94 -2.71
N LEU A 163 -4.91 -1.05 -2.36
CA LEU A 163 -4.86 0.30 -2.91
C LEU A 163 -4.68 0.29 -4.44
N MET A 164 -3.87 -0.63 -4.98
CA MET A 164 -3.73 -0.79 -6.43
C MET A 164 -5.04 -1.25 -7.09
N GLY A 165 -5.78 -2.17 -6.46
CA GLY A 165 -7.08 -2.60 -6.95
C GLY A 165 -8.12 -1.46 -6.99
N VAL A 166 -8.07 -0.57 -6.00
CA VAL A 166 -8.90 0.63 -5.94
C VAL A 166 -8.47 1.66 -6.99
N GLU A 167 -7.18 1.94 -7.13
CA GLU A 167 -6.63 2.85 -8.15
C GLU A 167 -7.03 2.41 -9.56
N ARG A 168 -6.90 1.11 -9.86
CA ARG A 168 -7.30 0.53 -11.14
C ARG A 168 -8.79 0.69 -11.42
N ARG A 169 -9.65 0.44 -10.44
CA ARG A 169 -11.10 0.65 -10.59
C ARG A 169 -11.46 2.12 -10.80
N MET A 170 -10.79 3.05 -10.11
CA MET A 170 -11.03 4.48 -10.30
C MET A 170 -10.59 4.97 -11.67
N GLU A 171 -9.52 4.42 -12.23
CA GLU A 171 -9.07 4.70 -13.60
C GLU A 171 -10.08 4.15 -14.62
N GLU A 172 -10.53 2.90 -14.47
CA GLU A 172 -11.57 2.29 -15.31
C GLU A 172 -12.89 3.09 -15.28
N GLU A 173 -13.32 3.57 -14.11
CA GLU A 173 -14.51 4.42 -13.96
C GLU A 173 -14.33 5.82 -14.56
N ARG A 174 -13.13 6.41 -14.47
CA ARG A 174 -12.82 7.71 -15.10
C ARG A 174 -12.79 7.60 -16.62
N GLU A 175 -12.24 6.53 -17.16
CA GLU A 175 -12.27 6.26 -18.60
C GLU A 175 -13.71 6.02 -19.07
N ALA A 176 -14.51 5.24 -18.35
CA ALA A 176 -15.93 5.05 -18.65
C ALA A 176 -16.70 6.38 -18.64
N ARG A 177 -16.47 7.25 -17.66
CA ARG A 177 -17.08 8.60 -17.60
C ARG A 177 -16.56 9.55 -18.69
N GLY A 178 -15.27 9.49 -19.02
CA GLY A 178 -14.69 10.29 -20.11
C GLY A 178 -15.26 9.91 -21.48
N THR A 179 -15.50 8.63 -21.69
CA THR A 179 -16.13 8.11 -22.92
C THR A 179 -17.61 8.50 -23.01
N LEU A 180 -18.33 8.49 -21.88
CA LEU A 180 -19.73 8.98 -21.80
C LEU A 180 -19.85 10.51 -21.95
N GLY A 181 -18.86 11.28 -21.50
CA GLY A 181 -18.81 12.73 -21.64
C GLY A 181 -18.56 13.23 -23.07
N LEU A 182 -17.81 12.47 -23.87
CA LEU A 182 -17.56 12.77 -25.30
C LEU A 182 -18.66 12.25 -26.24
N GLY A 183 -19.48 11.30 -25.79
CA GLY A 183 -20.59 10.75 -26.58
C GLY A 183 -21.83 11.67 -26.67
N TYR A 184 -21.99 12.63 -25.77
CA TYR A 184 -23.22 13.43 -25.68
C TYR A 184 -23.18 14.78 -26.44
N HIS A 185 -22.02 15.15 -27.02
CA HIS A 185 -21.88 16.43 -27.76
C HIS A 185 -21.88 16.30 -29.28
N ARG A 186 -22.22 15.11 -29.84
CA ARG A 186 -22.31 14.90 -31.29
C ARG A 186 -23.73 14.58 -31.76
N GLY A 187 -24.68 15.39 -31.34
CA GLY A 187 -26.07 15.35 -31.78
C GLY A 187 -26.62 16.76 -31.97
N GLY A 188 -26.24 17.41 -33.07
CA GLY A 188 -26.67 18.78 -33.35
C GLY A 188 -26.09 19.33 -34.63
N THR A 189 -26.73 18.97 -35.74
CA THR A 189 -26.85 19.71 -37.01
C THR A 189 -26.24 21.11 -37.07
N VAL A 190 -25.29 21.35 -37.99
CA VAL A 190 -25.43 22.40 -39.02
C VAL A 190 -24.71 21.93 -40.29
N LEU A 191 -25.51 21.42 -41.22
CA LEU A 191 -25.19 21.32 -42.63
C LEU A 191 -25.19 22.75 -43.18
N HIS A 192 -24.04 23.45 -43.13
CA HIS A 192 -23.87 24.69 -43.89
C HIS A 192 -23.00 24.40 -45.09
N LYS A 193 -23.67 24.35 -46.26
CA LYS A 193 -23.07 24.36 -47.59
C LYS A 193 -21.94 25.38 -47.65
N LEU A 194 -20.72 24.91 -47.93
CA LEU A 194 -19.66 25.74 -48.50
C LEU A 194 -19.91 25.82 -50.01
N PRO A 195 -20.22 27.00 -50.58
CA PRO A 195 -20.17 27.18 -52.02
C PRO A 195 -18.70 27.20 -52.45
N THR A 196 -18.27 26.16 -53.16
CA THR A 196 -17.03 26.13 -53.91
C THR A 196 -17.17 27.03 -55.13
N ILE A 197 -16.74 28.29 -55.03
CA ILE A 197 -16.47 29.13 -56.21
C ILE A 197 -15.00 28.89 -56.55
N ASN A 198 -14.75 27.91 -57.41
CA ASN A 198 -13.49 27.78 -58.12
C ASN A 198 -13.67 26.94 -59.39
N GLU A 199 -14.63 27.33 -60.23
CA GLU A 199 -14.69 26.91 -61.63
C GLU A 199 -15.15 28.09 -62.50
N GLU A 200 -14.33 29.13 -62.57
CA GLU A 200 -14.43 30.11 -63.66
C GLU A 200 -13.03 30.62 -64.04
N LYS A 201 -12.15 29.66 -64.40
CA LYS A 201 -10.91 29.97 -65.14
C LYS A 201 -10.35 28.78 -65.92
N ALA A 202 -11.25 27.97 -66.48
CA ALA A 202 -10.88 26.88 -67.39
C ALA A 202 -11.72 26.83 -68.69
N MET A 203 -12.39 27.94 -69.05
CA MET A 203 -12.87 28.18 -70.42
C MET A 203 -12.87 29.68 -70.72
N MET A 204 -11.71 30.19 -71.13
CA MET A 204 -11.52 31.17 -72.20
C MET A 204 -10.02 31.37 -72.44
#